data_AF-A0A5K0ZUW2-F1
#
_entry.id   AF-A0A5K0ZUW2-F1
#
_cell.length_a   1.000
_cell.length_b   1.000
_cell.length_c   1.000
_cell.angle_alpha   90.00
_cell.angle_beta   90.00
_cell.angle_gamma   90.00
#
_symmetry.space_group_name_H-M   'P 1'
#
loop_
_entity.id
_entity.type
_entity.pdbx_description
1 polymer ?
#
loop_
_entity_poly.entity_id
_entity_poly.type
_entity_poly.pdbx_seq_one_letter_code
_entity_poly.pdbx_strand_id
1 'polypeptide(L)' 'VHPGVVRTDITEYTGYLSPPGGAENVLRVALFPVGGPSGYNFLKGEDS' A
#
# COMPACT_ATOMS: atom_id res chain seq x y z
N VAL A 1 -3.07 -0.28 -6.16
CA VAL A 1 -2.43 -0.56 -4.84
C VAL A 1 -2.93 0.45 -3.85
N HIS A 2 -3.60 0.00 -2.80
CA HIS A 2 -4.07 0.85 -1.71
C HIS A 2 -3.02 0.87 -0.57
N PRO A 3 -2.43 2.02 -0.21
CA PRO A 3 -1.38 2.07 0.81
C PRO A 3 -1.91 1.83 2.24
N GLY A 4 -3.23 1.91 2.44
CA GLY A 4 -3.90 1.91 3.74
C GLY A 4 -4.30 3.33 4.15
N VAL A 5 -4.82 3.51 5.37
CA VAL A 5 -5.07 4.87 5.92
C VAL A 5 -3.82 5.31 6.67
N VAL A 6 -3.00 6.10 5.98
CA VAL A 6 -1.65 6.51 6.38
C VAL A 6 -1.68 7.93 6.97
N ARG A 7 -1.01 8.14 8.10
CA ARG A 7 -0.85 9.45 8.74
C ARG A 7 -0.01 10.38 7.85
N THR A 8 -0.66 11.24 7.08
CA THR A 8 -0.05 12.22 6.17
C THR A 8 -0.83 13.54 6.24
N ASP A 9 -0.37 14.60 5.57
CA ASP A 9 -1.13 15.86 5.48
C ASP A 9 -2.55 15.64 4.92
N ILE A 10 -2.72 14.69 3.97
CA ILE A 10 -4.04 14.35 3.38
C ILE A 10 -5.03 13.87 4.42
N THR A 11 -4.56 13.16 5.45
CA THR A 11 -5.40 12.64 6.53
C THR A 11 -5.34 13.49 7.78
N GLU A 12 -4.76 14.70 7.70
CA GLU A 12 -4.51 15.57 8.86
C GLU A 12 -3.75 14.84 9.97
N TYR A 13 -2.78 14.01 9.58
CA TYR A 13 -2.00 13.12 10.46
C TYR A 13 -2.83 12.10 11.25
N THR A 14 -4.11 11.90 10.89
CA THR A 14 -4.95 10.81 11.41
C THR A 14 -4.75 9.53 10.60
N GLY A 15 -5.02 8.36 11.20
CA GLY A 15 -4.85 7.06 10.55
C GLY A 15 -4.10 6.04 11.41
N TYR A 16 -4.16 4.77 10.99
CA TYR A 16 -3.58 3.65 11.74
C TYR A 16 -2.20 3.22 11.22
N LEU A 17 -1.76 3.67 10.04
CA LEU A 17 -0.41 3.42 9.53
C LEU A 17 0.47 4.67 9.62
N SER A 18 1.75 4.46 9.96
CA SER A 18 2.79 5.47 9.75
C SER A 18 3.14 5.59 8.27
N PRO A 19 3.76 6.70 7.81
CA PRO A 19 4.22 6.84 6.43
C PRO A 19 5.06 5.65 5.92
N PRO A 20 6.04 5.12 6.68
CA PRO A 20 6.77 3.92 6.27
C PRO A 20 5.88 2.68 6.12
N GLY A 21 4.90 2.47 7.01
CA GLY A 21 3.99 1.32 6.91
C GLY A 21 3.07 1.40 5.69
N GLY A 22 2.67 2.60 5.29
CA GLY A 22 1.95 2.82 4.03
C GLY A 22 2.83 2.57 2.79
N ALA A 23 4.08 3.04 2.83
CA ALA A 23 5.04 2.85 1.75
C ALA A 23 5.41 1.37 1.55
N GLU A 24 5.49 0.57 2.62
CA GLU A 24 5.75 -0.87 2.54
C GLU A 24 4.73 -1.59 1.65
N ASN A 25 3.45 -1.28 1.79
CA ASN A 25 2.39 -1.87 0.96
C ASN A 25 2.56 -1.54 -0.53
N VAL A 26 3.02 -0.33 -0.84
CA VAL A 26 3.32 0.08 -2.21
C VAL A 26 4.57 -0.62 -2.74
N LEU A 27 5.62 -0.72 -1.91
CA LEU A 27 6.88 -1.37 -2.28
C LEU A 27 6.72 -2.86 -2.56
N ARG A 28 5.85 -3.57 -1.82
CA ARG A 28 5.57 -4.99 -2.07
C ARG A 28 5.11 -5.27 -3.50
N VAL A 29 4.33 -4.37 -4.09
CA VAL A 29 3.87 -4.48 -5.49
C VAL A 29 4.91 -3.94 -6.47
N ALA A 30 5.58 -2.84 -6.13
CA ALA A 30 6.63 -2.26 -6.97
C ALA A 30 7.83 -3.20 -7.18
N LEU A 31 8.08 -4.08 -6.20
CA LEU A 31 9.20 -5.02 -6.18
C LEU A 31 8.78 -6.45 -6.55
N PHE A 32 7.67 -6.64 -7.26
CA PHE A 32 7.33 -7.98 -7.72
C PHE A 32 8.42 -8.58 -8.60
N PRO A 33 8.64 -9.91 -8.50
CA PRO A 33 9.57 -10.58 -9.39
C PRO A 33 9.06 -10.53 -10.83
N VAL A 34 9.95 -10.80 -11.77
CA VAL A 34 9.58 -10.99 -13.18
C VAL A 34 8.52 -12.07 -13.28
N GLY A 35 7.45 -11.79 -14.03
CA GLY A 35 6.27 -12.66 -14.12
C GLY A 35 5.25 -12.48 -13.00
N GLY A 36 5.44 -11.47 -12.13
CA GLY A 36 4.45 -11.07 -11.14
C GLY A 36 3.13 -10.57 -11.74
N PRO A 37 2.07 -10.46 -10.92
CA PRO A 37 0.73 -10.08 -11.39
C PRO A 37 0.70 -8.67 -11.98
N SER A 38 -0.12 -8.50 -13.03
CA SER A 38 -0.29 -7.22 -13.75
C SER A 38 -1.77 -6.98 -14.07
N GLY A 39 -2.18 -5.71 -14.11
CA GLY A 39 -3.56 -5.31 -14.38
C GLY A 39 -4.53 -5.44 -13.19
N TYR A 40 -4.03 -5.70 -11.99
CA TYR A 40 -4.83 -5.87 -10.78
C TYR A 40 -4.89 -4.60 -9.91
N ASN A 41 -5.99 -4.44 -9.18
CA ASN A 41 -6.09 -3.45 -8.12
C ASN A 41 -5.84 -4.11 -6.76
N PHE A 42 -4.63 -3.95 -6.22
CA PHE A 42 -4.27 -4.52 -4.92
C PHE A 42 -4.88 -3.71 -3.77
N LEU A 43 -5.87 -4.26 -3.08
CA LEU A 43 -6.60 -3.60 -1.97
C LEU A 43 -6.15 -4.18 -0.61
N LYS A 44 -6.33 -3.39 0.45
CA LYS A 44 -5.90 -3.79 1.80
C LYS A 44 -6.76 -4.98 2.29
N GLY A 45 -6.14 -6.15 2.45
CA GLY A 45 -6.70 -7.29 3.20
C GLY A 45 -7.52 -8.29 2.39
N GLU A 46 -7.69 -8.11 1.08
CA GLU A 46 -8.44 -9.04 0.23
C GLU A 46 -7.53 -9.89 -0.68
N ASP A 47 -6.31 -9.43 -0.95
CA ASP A 47 -5.34 -10.13 -1.78
C ASP A 47 -4.32 -10.91 -0.91
N SER A 48 -4.82 -11.76 -0.01
CA SER A 48 -4.01 -12.66 0.85
C SER A 48 -3.70 -13.98 0.16
#